data_AF-A0AAW6M7V2-F1
#
_entry.id   AF-A0AAW6M7V2-F1
#
_cell.length_a   1.000
_cell.length_b   1.000
_cell.length_c   1.000
_cell.angle_alpha   90.00
_cell.angle_beta   90.00
_cell.angle_gamma   90.00
#
_symmetry.space_group_name_H-M   'P 1'
#
loop_
_entity.id
_entity.type
_entity.pdbx_description
1 polymer ?
#
loop_
_entity_poly.entity_id
_entity_poly.type
_entity_poly.pdbx_seq_one_letter_code
_entity_poly.pdbx_strand_id
1 'polypeptide(L)'
;SYIWDPIKSIFLGIVEYVPNLFTIFEIWLAVKYLVRLVHYLASEIQSERLKISGFYADWAMPTFHIVRFLLYAFMFAMIYPYLPGSKSGVFQGISVFVGL
;
A
#
# COMPACT_ATOMS: atom_id res chain seq x y z
N SER A 1 3.21 0.46 44.00
CA SER A 1 3.11 1.25 42.75
C SER A 1 2.40 0.37 41.75
N TYR A 2 1.11 0.62 41.47
CA TYR A 2 0.25 -0.30 40.68
C TYR A 2 -0.51 0.42 39.55
N ILE A 3 -0.54 1.77 39.58
CA ILE A 3 -1.31 2.59 38.64
C ILE A 3 -0.41 3.08 37.48
N TRP A 4 0.90 3.18 37.72
CA TRP A 4 1.87 3.67 36.74
C TRP A 4 2.30 2.63 35.71
N ASP A 5 2.20 1.34 36.03
CA ASP A 5 2.63 0.25 35.15
C ASP A 5 1.78 0.12 33.87
N PRO A 6 0.43 0.20 33.91
CA PRO A 6 -0.38 0.15 32.69
C PRO A 6 -0.22 1.39 31.80
N ILE A 7 0.05 2.57 32.38
CA ILE A 7 0.30 3.79 31.58
C ILE A 7 1.65 3.67 30.84
N LYS A 8 2.68 3.16 31.52
CA LYS A 8 3.99 2.92 30.90
C LYS A 8 3.94 1.87 29.81
N SER A 9 3.15 0.81 29.97
CA SER A 9 3.04 -0.25 28.95
C SER A 9 2.34 0.23 27.67
N ILE A 10 1.30 1.06 27.79
CA ILE A 10 0.64 1.67 26.62
C ILE A 10 1.62 2.59 25.89
N PHE A 11 2.36 3.43 26.63
CA PHE A 11 3.31 4.37 26.02
C PHE A 11 4.47 3.64 25.33
N LEU A 12 5.01 2.58 25.95
CA LEU A 12 6.03 1.72 25.34
C LEU A 12 5.51 1.05 24.05
N GLY A 13 4.28 0.53 24.06
CA GLY A 13 3.69 -0.09 22.86
C GLY A 13 3.54 0.87 21.68
N ILE A 14 3.24 2.16 21.95
CA ILE A 14 3.20 3.20 20.90
C ILE A 14 4.60 3.47 20.34
N VAL A 15 5.60 3.62 21.21
CA VAL A 15 6.98 3.90 20.81
C VAL A 15 7.58 2.73 20.01
N GLU A 16 7.32 1.49 20.43
CA GLU A 16 7.75 0.27 19.72
C GLU A 16 7.09 0.12 18.35
N TYR A 17 5.95 0.77 18.12
CA TYR A 17 5.26 0.76 16.84
C TYR A 17 5.81 1.80 15.85
N VAL A 18 6.55 2.81 16.31
CA VAL A 18 7.12 3.87 15.46
C VAL A 18 7.96 3.34 14.29
N PRO A 19 8.84 2.34 14.45
CA PRO A 19 9.58 1.76 13.33
C PRO A 19 8.66 1.16 12.25
N ASN A 20 7.58 0.48 12.66
CA ASN A 20 6.62 -0.09 11.71
C ASN A 20 5.84 1.00 10.97
N LEU A 21 5.46 2.09 11.66
CA LEU A 21 4.86 3.26 11.01
C LEU A 21 5.76 3.87 9.94
N PHE A 22 7.06 3.93 10.22
CA PHE A 22 8.04 4.43 9.26
C PHE A 22 8.11 3.51 8.02
N THR A 23 8.16 2.19 8.21
CA THR A 23 8.12 1.24 7.08
C THR A 23 6.83 1.37 6.25
N ILE A 24 5.67 1.51 6.91
CA ILE A 24 4.39 1.73 6.22
C ILE A 24 4.42 3.02 5.40
N PHE A 25 4.98 4.08 5.97
CA PHE A 25 5.14 5.37 5.29
C PHE A 25 6.03 5.25 4.06
N GLU A 26 7.16 4.55 4.15
CA GLU A 26 8.05 4.29 3.01
C GLU A 26 7.34 3.52 1.90
N ILE A 27 6.60 2.47 2.23
CA ILE A 27 5.82 1.67 1.27
C ILE A 27 4.76 2.56 0.58
N TRP A 28 3.99 3.32 1.36
CA TRP A 28 2.99 4.23 0.82
C TRP A 28 3.61 5.26 -0.12
N LEU A 29 4.76 5.82 0.25
CA LEU A 29 5.47 6.80 -0.55
C LEU A 29 5.94 6.17 -1.88
N ALA A 30 6.54 4.98 -1.82
CA ALA A 30 7.00 4.24 -3.00
C ALA A 30 5.85 3.95 -3.96
N VAL A 31 4.73 3.41 -3.47
CA VAL A 31 3.55 3.12 -4.30
C VAL A 31 2.94 4.40 -4.86
N LYS A 32 2.86 5.48 -4.08
CA LYS A 32 2.36 6.78 -4.54
C LYS A 32 3.17 7.31 -5.72
N TYR A 33 4.49 7.23 -5.67
CA TYR A 33 5.35 7.64 -6.78
C TYR A 33 5.22 6.69 -7.99
N LEU A 34 5.07 5.40 -7.76
CA LEU A 34 4.85 4.43 -8.82
C LEU A 34 3.52 4.67 -9.55
N VAL A 35 2.42 4.89 -8.82
CA VAL A 35 1.12 5.25 -9.41
C VAL A 35 1.24 6.55 -10.22
N ARG A 36 1.96 7.55 -9.70
CA ARG A 36 2.20 8.81 -10.43
C ARG A 36 2.99 8.59 -11.71
N LEU A 37 4.00 7.71 -11.70
CA LEU A 37 4.78 7.35 -12.88
C LEU A 37 3.91 6.65 -13.93
N VAL A 38 3.13 5.64 -13.53
CA VAL A 38 2.23 4.93 -14.45
C VAL A 38 1.18 5.88 -15.02
N HIS A 39 0.64 6.79 -14.21
CA HIS A 39 -0.31 7.80 -14.69
C HIS A 39 0.32 8.70 -15.74
N TYR A 40 1.54 9.18 -15.49
CA TYR A 40 2.29 10.01 -16.44
C TYR A 40 2.50 9.27 -17.77
N LEU A 41 2.96 8.02 -17.73
CA LEU A 41 3.13 7.21 -18.94
C LEU A 41 1.82 7.01 -19.69
N ALA A 42 0.72 6.71 -18.97
CA ALA A 42 -0.59 6.58 -19.58
C ALA A 42 -1.05 7.89 -20.25
N SER A 43 -0.82 9.06 -19.63
CA SER A 43 -1.17 10.35 -20.24
C SER A 43 -0.33 10.68 -21.48
N GLU A 44 0.94 10.27 -21.51
CA GLU A 44 1.80 10.44 -22.70
C GLU A 44 1.35 9.53 -23.85
N ILE A 45 0.86 8.33 -23.54
CA ILE A 45 0.28 7.42 -24.55
C ILE A 45 -1.05 7.98 -25.06
N GLN A 46 -1.92 8.46 -24.17
CA GLN A 46 -3.23 9.02 -24.52
C GLN A 46 -3.10 10.25 -25.42
N SER A 47 -2.09 11.09 -25.16
CA SER A 47 -1.81 12.29 -25.98
C SER A 47 -1.03 11.99 -27.26
N GLU A 48 -0.83 10.71 -27.58
CA GLU A 48 -0.05 10.22 -28.72
C GLU A 48 1.41 10.69 -28.76
N ARG A 49 1.93 11.28 -27.67
CA ARG A 49 3.34 11.67 -27.53
C ARG A 49 4.25 10.46 -27.41
N LEU A 50 3.74 9.40 -26.79
CA LEU A 50 4.41 8.10 -26.68
C LEU A 50 3.59 7.04 -27.44
N LYS A 51 4.13 6.54 -28.55
CA LYS A 51 3.50 5.48 -29.34
C LYS A 51 4.14 4.14 -29.03
N ILE A 52 3.35 3.22 -28.49
CA ILE A 52 3.76 1.84 -28.22
C ILE A 52 3.12 0.96 -29.30
N SER A 53 3.94 0.24 -30.06
CA SER A 53 3.43 -0.65 -31.12
C SER A 53 2.47 -1.68 -30.53
N GLY A 54 1.26 -1.77 -31.09
CA GLY A 54 0.21 -2.68 -30.63
C GLY A 54 -0.61 -2.20 -29.42
N PHE A 55 -0.37 -0.99 -28.89
CA PHE A 55 -1.17 -0.41 -27.81
C PHE A 55 -1.86 0.89 -28.26
N TYR A 56 -3.19 0.91 -28.16
CA TYR A 56 -4.01 2.03 -28.62
C TYR A 56 -4.10 3.14 -27.56
N ALA A 57 -4.10 4.41 -28.00
CA ALA A 57 -4.20 5.57 -27.12
C ALA A 57 -5.45 5.52 -26.22
N ASP A 58 -6.56 5.02 -26.76
CA ASP A 58 -7.84 4.88 -26.04
C ASP A 58 -7.77 3.89 -24.87
N TRP A 59 -6.81 2.96 -24.87
CA TRP A 59 -6.63 1.99 -23.79
C TRP A 59 -5.84 2.54 -22.63
N ALA A 60 -5.10 3.64 -22.81
CA ALA A 60 -4.15 4.13 -21.83
C ALA A 60 -4.80 4.43 -20.46
N MET A 61 -5.94 5.14 -20.45
CA MET A 61 -6.64 5.49 -19.22
C MET A 61 -7.39 4.31 -18.58
N PRO A 62 -8.14 3.47 -19.34
CA PRO A 62 -8.69 2.22 -18.81
C PRO A 62 -7.62 1.31 -18.17
N THR A 63 -6.50 1.09 -18.85
CA THR A 63 -5.39 0.27 -18.34
C THR A 63 -4.77 0.90 -17.09
N PHE A 64 -4.57 2.22 -17.06
CA PHE A 64 -4.09 2.92 -15.86
C PHE A 64 -4.97 2.66 -14.64
N HIS A 65 -6.30 2.70 -14.77
CA HIS A 65 -7.19 2.45 -13.65
C HIS A 65 -7.08 1.02 -13.11
N ILE A 66 -6.93 0.02 -13.99
CA ILE A 66 -6.71 -1.37 -13.60
C ILE A 66 -5.37 -1.50 -12.85
N VAL A 67 -4.29 -0.97 -13.42
CA VAL A 67 -2.97 -1.00 -12.80
C VAL A 67 -2.96 -0.26 -11.46
N ARG A 68 -3.61 0.89 -11.36
CA ARG A 68 -3.75 1.66 -10.11
C ARG A 68 -4.45 0.83 -9.02
N PHE A 69 -5.53 0.14 -9.37
CA PHE A 69 -6.22 -0.74 -8.43
C PHE A 69 -5.29 -1.85 -7.93
N LEU A 70 -4.58 -2.52 -8.83
CA LEU A 70 -3.63 -3.58 -8.48
C LEU A 70 -2.48 -3.06 -7.61
N LEU A 71 -1.92 -1.88 -7.92
CA LEU A 71 -0.87 -1.26 -7.13
C LEU A 71 -1.34 -0.95 -5.70
N TYR A 72 -2.58 -0.48 -5.52
CA TYR A 72 -3.11 -0.27 -4.18
C TYR A 72 -3.44 -1.58 -3.45
N ALA A 73 -3.98 -2.58 -4.12
CA ALA A 73 -4.19 -3.91 -3.53
C ALA A 73 -2.86 -4.50 -3.03
N PHE A 74 -1.81 -4.40 -3.87
CA PHE A 74 -0.46 -4.82 -3.51
C PHE A 74 0.13 -4.01 -2.35
N MET A 75 -0.09 -2.69 -2.33
CA MET A 75 0.31 -1.83 -1.21
C MET A 75 -0.31 -2.29 0.11
N PHE A 76 -1.61 -2.61 0.12
CA PHE A 76 -2.27 -3.13 1.33
C PHE A 76 -1.68 -4.47 1.77
N ALA A 77 -1.43 -5.38 0.82
CA ALA A 77 -0.77 -6.66 1.11
C ALA A 77 0.61 -6.46 1.75
N MET A 78 1.41 -5.51 1.25
CA MET A 78 2.73 -5.19 1.80
C MET A 78 2.67 -4.51 3.17
N ILE A 79 1.67 -3.66 3.42
CA ILE A 79 1.50 -2.95 4.70
C ILE A 79 1.01 -3.89 5.79
N TYR A 80 0.22 -4.91 5.43
CA TYR A 80 -0.47 -5.80 6.37
C TYR A 80 0.43 -6.39 7.48
N PRO A 81 1.64 -6.93 7.20
CA PRO A 81 2.52 -7.49 8.24
C PRO A 81 2.95 -6.47 9.30
N TYR A 82 3.02 -5.19 8.93
CA TYR A 82 3.46 -4.09 9.79
C TYR A 82 2.31 -3.47 10.60
N LEU A 83 1.07 -3.91 10.41
CA LEU A 83 -0.06 -3.47 11.23
C LEU A 83 -0.05 -4.18 12.59
N PRO A 84 -0.44 -3.49 13.67
CA PRO A 84 -0.53 -4.12 14.99
C PRO A 84 -1.60 -5.21 14.93
N GLY A 85 -1.29 -6.40 15.45
CA GLY A 85 -2.22 -7.53 15.43
C GLY A 85 -2.22 -8.36 14.13
N SER A 86 -1.37 -8.05 13.14
CA SER A 86 -1.19 -8.84 11.91
C SER A 86 -0.84 -10.32 12.14
N LYS A 87 -0.18 -10.60 13.28
CA LYS A 87 0.21 -11.95 13.72
C LYS A 87 -0.85 -12.65 14.58
N SER A 88 -1.98 -12.00 14.86
CA SER A 88 -3.05 -12.63 15.64
C SER A 88 -3.85 -13.59 14.76
N GLY A 89 -4.26 -14.72 15.33
CA GLY A 89 -4.98 -15.77 14.59
C GLY A 89 -6.30 -15.30 13.97
N VAL A 90 -6.94 -14.28 14.55
CA VAL A 90 -8.16 -13.68 14.01
C VAL A 90 -7.90 -12.92 12.71
N PHE A 91 -6.82 -12.14 12.65
CA PHE A 91 -6.49 -11.35 11.47
C PHE A 91 -5.94 -12.21 10.34
N GLN A 92 -5.12 -13.22 10.65
CA GLN A 92 -4.69 -14.23 9.67
C GLN A 92 -5.88 -15.02 9.09
N GLY A 93 -6.88 -15.35 9.92
CA GLY A 93 -8.10 -15.99 9.45
C GLY A 93 -8.82 -15.16 8.39
N ILE A 94 -8.98 -13.85 8.63
CA ILE A 94 -9.64 -12.93 7.69
C ILE A 94 -8.81 -12.75 6.40
N SER A 95 -7.47 -12.69 6.49
CA SER A 95 -6.62 -12.51 5.30
C SER A 95 -6.76 -13.68 4.31
N VAL A 96 -6.79 -14.92 4.82
CA VAL A 96 -6.97 -16.13 4.00
C VAL A 96 -8.30 -16.12 3.24
N PHE A 97 -9.39 -15.64 3.86
CA PHE A 97 -10.69 -15.52 3.17
C PHE A 97 -10.72 -14.43 2.10
N VAL A 98 -9.92 -13.36 2.27
CA VAL A 98 -9.82 -12.25 1.31
C VAL A 98 -8.79 -12.57 0.19
N GLY A 99 -8.01 -13.64 0.34
CA GLY A 99 -6.98 -14.07 -0.62
C GLY A 99 -5.64 -13.35 -0.45
N LEU A 100 -5.35 -12.85 0.76
CA LEU A 100 -4.11 -12.19 1.17
C LEU A 100 -3.22 -13.11 2.03
#